data_AF-A0A6N9QEQ7-F1
#
_entry.id   AF-A0A6N9QEQ7-F1
#
_cell.length_a   1.000
_cell.length_b   1.000
_cell.length_c   1.000
_cell.angle_alpha   90.00
_cell.angle_beta   90.00
_cell.angle_gamma   90.00
#
_symmetry.space_group_name_H-M   'P 1'
#
loop_
_entity.id
_entity.type
_entity.pdbx_description
1 polymer ?
#
loop_
_entity_poly.entity_id
_entity_poly.type
_entity_poly.pdbx_seq_one_letter_code
_entity_poly.pdbx_strand_id
1 'polypeptide(L)'
;MEENKEAIREFYATCAFPKEGKKKKKKKKQNGWKGKAHRRCRYTGRTCAERHELFYGSGKHQISIDLGFQVDLCPPIHRLFHGIVGKADLEALNVPGMFPDPKKWAAKEVEELRQGCQESWEAKQTELGITPEEARARWIELIGRSYL
;
A
#
# COMPACT_ATOMS: atom_id res chain seq x y z
N MET A 1 0.29 17.69 41.07
CA MET A 1 -0.02 16.45 40.31
C MET A 1 1.10 16.04 39.34
N GLU A 2 1.91 16.97 38.83
CA GLU A 2 3.09 16.65 38.00
C GLU A 2 4.26 16.06 38.82
N GLU A 3 4.52 16.60 40.03
CA GLU A 3 5.57 16.12 40.95
C GLU A 3 5.49 14.62 41.27
N ASN A 4 4.27 14.05 41.28
CA ASN A 4 4.07 12.63 41.59
C ASN A 4 4.54 11.72 40.43
N LYS A 5 4.43 12.16 39.17
CA LYS A 5 4.83 11.34 38.01
C LYS A 5 6.35 11.21 37.88
N GLU A 6 7.08 12.24 38.28
CA GLU A 6 8.54 12.28 38.20
C GLU A 6 9.17 11.43 39.31
N ALA A 7 8.66 11.54 40.54
CA ALA A 7 9.03 10.67 41.66
C ALA A 7 8.76 9.18 41.36
N ILE A 8 7.61 8.86 40.75
CA ILE A 8 7.29 7.48 40.32
C ILE A 8 8.28 6.99 39.26
N ARG A 9 8.68 7.84 38.31
CA ARG A 9 9.67 7.48 37.28
C ARG A 9 11.04 7.17 37.89
N GLU A 10 11.47 7.97 38.86
CA GLU A 10 12.76 7.81 39.53
C GLU A 10 12.79 6.54 40.40
N PHE A 11 11.70 6.26 41.14
CA PHE A 11 11.53 5.02 41.89
C PHE A 11 11.62 3.76 41.00
N TYR A 12 10.95 3.75 39.85
CA TYR A 12 11.04 2.62 38.91
C TYR A 12 12.36 2.56 38.13
N ALA A 13 13.15 3.63 38.10
CA ALA A 13 14.46 3.64 37.46
C ALA A 13 15.56 2.98 38.33
N THR A 14 15.39 2.98 39.65
CA THR A 14 16.31 2.37 40.63
C THR A 14 16.00 0.91 40.95
N CYS A 15 14.88 0.38 40.45
CA CYS A 15 14.49 -1.02 40.61
C CYS A 15 15.42 -1.96 39.82
N ALA A 16 15.61 -3.20 40.31
CA ALA A 16 16.46 -4.22 39.66
C ALA A 16 16.09 -4.51 38.18
N PHE A 17 14.82 -4.31 37.82
CA PHE A 17 14.33 -4.30 36.44
C PHE A 17 13.68 -2.95 36.17
N PRO A 18 14.44 -1.95 35.69
CA PRO A 18 13.89 -0.64 35.42
C PRO A 18 12.86 -0.75 34.29
N LYS A 19 11.73 -0.06 34.46
CA LYS A 19 10.68 -0.08 33.44
C LYS A 19 11.23 0.47 32.13
N GLU A 20 11.22 -0.35 31.07
CA GLU A 20 11.63 0.11 29.75
C GLU A 20 10.91 1.43 29.41
N GLY A 21 11.67 2.46 29.06
CA GLY A 21 11.11 3.74 28.64
C GLY A 21 10.15 3.54 27.47
N LYS A 22 9.20 4.47 27.30
CA LYS A 22 8.27 4.43 26.16
C LYS A 22 9.08 4.34 24.86
N LYS A 23 9.03 3.19 24.18
CA LYS A 23 9.69 3.00 22.87
C LYS A 23 9.17 4.09 21.93
N LYS A 24 10.09 4.88 21.36
CA LYS A 24 9.74 5.89 20.37
C LYS A 24 9.08 5.17 19.20
N LYS A 25 7.85 5.55 18.86
CA LYS A 25 7.15 4.99 17.70
C LYS A 25 7.96 5.31 16.44
N LYS A 26 8.28 4.30 15.64
CA LYS A 26 8.92 4.50 14.34
C LYS A 26 8.01 5.36 13.47
N LYS A 27 8.59 6.33 12.76
CA LYS A 27 7.85 7.13 11.78
C LYS A 27 7.41 6.22 10.63
N LYS A 28 6.14 6.29 10.25
CA LYS A 28 5.60 5.53 9.11
C LYS A 28 6.19 6.09 7.81
N LYS A 29 6.53 5.20 6.87
CA LYS A 29 6.88 5.54 5.49
C LYS A 29 5.68 6.22 4.83
N GLN A 30 5.93 7.19 3.96
CA GLN A 30 4.91 7.94 3.24
C GLN A 30 5.31 8.06 1.77
N ASN A 31 4.31 8.14 0.89
CA ASN A 31 4.53 8.43 -0.52
C ASN A 31 5.03 9.89 -0.65
N GLY A 32 6.29 10.06 -1.06
CA GLY A 32 6.92 11.38 -1.12
C GLY A 32 6.28 12.31 -2.16
N TRP A 33 6.14 13.60 -1.81
CA TRP A 33 5.58 14.64 -2.69
C TRP A 33 6.53 15.07 -3.82
N LYS A 34 7.84 15.12 -3.55
CA LYS A 34 8.86 15.67 -4.48
C LYS A 34 8.82 15.05 -5.87
N GLY A 35 8.44 13.77 -5.95
CA GLY A 35 8.34 13.06 -7.22
C GLY A 35 7.04 13.25 -8.00
N LYS A 36 6.02 13.87 -7.39
CA LYS A 36 4.65 13.81 -7.92
C LYS A 36 4.53 14.38 -9.33
N ALA A 37 5.15 15.52 -9.60
CA ALA A 37 4.99 16.24 -10.86
C ALA A 37 5.37 15.39 -12.09
N HIS A 38 6.42 14.57 -11.98
CA HIS A 38 6.92 13.77 -13.09
C HIS A 38 6.32 12.36 -13.19
N ARG A 39 5.57 11.90 -12.18
CA ARG A 39 4.90 10.60 -12.25
C ARG A 39 3.81 10.62 -13.30
N ARG A 40 3.82 9.61 -14.16
CA ARG A 40 2.86 9.45 -15.25
C ARG A 40 1.87 8.35 -14.91
N CYS A 41 0.60 8.60 -15.20
CA CYS A 41 -0.44 7.59 -15.06
C CYS A 41 -0.15 6.42 -15.99
N ARG A 42 -0.23 5.20 -15.47
CA ARG A 42 -0.05 3.94 -16.22
C ARG A 42 -0.92 3.86 -17.48
N TYR A 43 -2.18 4.30 -17.40
CA TYR A 43 -3.16 4.17 -18.48
C TYR A 43 -3.24 5.38 -19.39
N THR A 44 -3.25 6.59 -18.81
CA THR A 44 -3.53 7.83 -19.57
C THR A 44 -2.27 8.61 -19.90
N GLY A 45 -1.12 8.27 -19.32
CA GLY A 45 0.15 9.01 -19.52
C GLY A 45 0.19 10.42 -18.90
N ARG A 46 -0.93 10.91 -18.33
CA ARG A 46 -1.03 12.21 -17.66
C ARG A 46 -0.02 12.31 -16.52
N THR A 47 0.63 13.47 -16.41
CA THR A 47 1.57 13.79 -15.34
C THR A 47 0.85 13.99 -14.00
N CYS A 48 1.60 14.22 -12.92
CA CYS A 48 1.05 14.42 -11.57
C CYS A 48 0.30 13.21 -10.99
N ALA A 49 0.67 11.99 -11.40
CA ALA A 49 0.00 10.78 -10.94
C ALA A 49 0.13 10.54 -9.42
N GLU A 50 -0.93 9.96 -8.86
CA GLU A 50 -1.06 9.56 -7.47
C GLU A 50 -0.71 8.07 -7.33
N ARG A 51 0.00 7.72 -6.25
CA ARG A 51 0.33 6.33 -5.97
C ARG A 51 -0.88 5.66 -5.32
N HIS A 52 -1.45 4.70 -6.02
CA HIS A 52 -2.48 3.81 -5.50
C HIS A 52 -1.86 2.59 -4.85
N GLU A 53 -2.36 2.20 -3.69
CA GLU A 53 -1.98 0.95 -3.03
C GLU A 53 -2.94 -0.16 -3.44
N LEU A 54 -2.43 -1.21 -4.07
CA LEU A 54 -3.26 -2.33 -4.51
C LEU A 54 -3.86 -3.10 -3.33
N PHE A 55 -3.14 -3.13 -2.20
CA PHE A 55 -3.55 -3.78 -0.97
C PHE A 55 -3.87 -2.74 0.09
N TYR A 56 -5.10 -2.77 0.62
CA TYR A 56 -5.57 -1.86 1.66
C TYR A 56 -5.67 -2.58 3.01
N GLY A 57 -5.59 -1.81 4.11
CA GLY A 57 -5.72 -2.32 5.48
C GLY A 57 -4.58 -1.92 6.41
N SER A 58 -4.68 -2.34 7.68
CA SER A 58 -3.67 -2.03 8.69
C SER A 58 -2.31 -2.61 8.29
N GLY A 59 -1.27 -1.77 8.22
CA GLY A 59 0.09 -2.19 7.86
C GLY A 59 0.36 -2.40 6.36
N LYS A 60 -0.67 -2.63 5.53
CA LYS A 60 -0.52 -2.89 4.09
C LYS A 60 0.10 -1.72 3.32
N HIS A 61 -0.11 -0.49 3.78
CA HIS A 61 0.57 0.70 3.25
C HIS A 61 2.10 0.56 3.30
N GLN A 62 2.65 0.10 4.43
CA GLN A 62 4.10 -0.03 4.60
C GLN A 62 4.66 -1.15 3.74
N ILE A 63 3.96 -2.30 3.70
CA ILE A 63 4.31 -3.43 2.85
C ILE A 63 4.31 -3.03 1.37
N SER A 64 3.29 -2.27 0.95
CA SER A 64 3.17 -1.81 -0.43
C SER A 64 4.29 -0.85 -0.83
N ILE A 65 4.75 0.02 0.08
CA ILE A 65 5.92 0.86 -0.15
C ILE A 65 7.19 0.02 -0.29
N ASP A 66 7.35 -1.01 0.55
CA ASP A 66 8.58 -1.80 0.64
C ASP A 66 8.75 -2.78 -0.51
N LEU A 67 7.65 -3.39 -0.95
CA LEU A 67 7.64 -4.38 -2.03
C LEU A 67 7.27 -3.78 -3.39
N GLY A 68 6.88 -2.50 -3.42
CA GLY A 68 6.50 -1.82 -4.65
C GLY A 68 5.11 -2.20 -5.18
N PHE A 69 4.20 -2.64 -4.31
CA PHE A 69 2.80 -2.95 -4.68
C PHE A 69 1.95 -1.68 -4.83
N GLN A 70 2.44 -0.76 -5.65
CA GLN A 70 1.84 0.54 -5.90
C GLN A 70 1.80 0.80 -7.40
N VAL A 71 0.71 1.41 -7.87
CA VAL A 71 0.55 1.82 -9.26
C VAL A 71 0.30 3.32 -9.34
N ASP A 72 0.94 3.99 -10.30
CA ASP A 72 0.76 5.41 -10.53
C ASP A 72 -0.47 5.67 -11.42
N LEU A 73 -1.47 6.36 -10.86
CA LEU A 73 -2.77 6.61 -11.50
C LEU A 73 -3.09 8.11 -11.52
N CYS A 74 -3.75 8.59 -12.57
CA CYS A 74 -4.27 9.95 -12.56
C CYS A 74 -5.42 10.05 -11.53
N PRO A 75 -5.71 11.24 -10.97
CA PRO A 75 -6.71 11.38 -9.91
C PRO A 75 -8.09 10.75 -10.18
N PRO A 76 -8.64 10.81 -11.41
CA PRO A 76 -9.91 10.13 -11.72
C PRO A 76 -9.82 8.60 -11.64
N ILE A 77 -8.77 7.98 -12.19
CA ILE A 77 -8.57 6.52 -12.12
C ILE A 77 -8.23 6.11 -10.68
N HIS A 78 -7.45 6.91 -9.97
CA HIS A 78 -7.12 6.68 -8.57
C HIS A 78 -8.39 6.60 -7.70
N ARG A 79 -9.33 7.54 -7.89
CA ARG A 79 -10.64 7.52 -7.22
C ARG A 79 -11.50 6.34 -7.66
N LEU A 80 -11.47 6.01 -8.94
CA LEU A 80 -12.19 4.86 -9.49
C LEU A 80 -11.72 3.54 -8.87
N PHE A 81 -10.41 3.36 -8.68
CA PHE A 81 -9.83 2.19 -8.01
C PHE A 81 -10.21 2.13 -6.51
N HIS A 82 -10.41 3.28 -5.86
CA HIS A 82 -10.99 3.35 -4.50
C HIS A 82 -12.51 3.14 -4.46
N GLY A 83 -13.19 3.09 -5.62
CA GLY A 83 -14.64 3.01 -5.71
C GLY A 83 -15.37 4.33 -5.41
N ILE A 84 -14.65 5.44 -5.23
CA ILE A 84 -15.18 6.77 -4.88
C ILE A 84 -15.29 7.62 -6.15
N VAL A 85 -15.93 7.09 -7.18
CA VAL A 85 -16.02 7.76 -8.49
C VAL A 85 -17.26 8.64 -8.59
N GLY A 86 -17.07 9.93 -8.91
CA GLY A 86 -18.16 10.86 -9.22
C GLY A 86 -18.47 10.95 -10.72
N LYS A 87 -19.59 11.59 -11.08
CA LYS A 87 -19.98 11.82 -12.48
C LYS A 87 -18.90 12.58 -13.26
N ALA A 88 -18.31 13.60 -12.64
CA ALA A 88 -17.24 14.41 -13.24
C ALA A 88 -15.95 13.59 -13.52
N ASP A 89 -15.64 12.59 -12.69
CA ASP A 89 -14.49 11.72 -12.91
C ASP A 89 -14.69 10.79 -14.10
N LEU A 90 -15.90 10.25 -14.24
CA LEU A 90 -16.28 9.42 -15.38
C LEU A 90 -16.25 10.24 -16.67
N GLU A 91 -16.73 11.49 -16.63
CA GLU A 91 -16.66 12.42 -17.76
C GLU A 91 -15.21 12.78 -18.11
N ALA A 92 -14.35 13.01 -17.12
CA ALA A 92 -12.92 13.26 -17.34
C ALA A 92 -12.15 12.04 -17.89
N LEU A 93 -12.73 10.85 -17.77
CA LEU A 93 -12.26 9.57 -18.31
C LEU A 93 -13.03 9.13 -19.56
N ASN A 94 -13.97 9.95 -20.05
CA ASN A 94 -14.79 9.65 -21.22
C ASN A 94 -13.98 9.78 -22.50
N VAL A 95 -13.08 8.82 -22.71
CA VAL A 95 -12.34 8.63 -23.94
C VAL A 95 -13.04 7.50 -24.70
N PRO A 96 -13.61 7.77 -25.90
CA PRO A 96 -14.35 6.77 -26.65
C PRO A 96 -13.55 5.48 -26.83
N GLY A 97 -14.15 4.35 -26.44
CA GLY A 97 -13.54 3.02 -26.56
C GLY A 97 -12.49 2.64 -25.51
N MET A 98 -12.07 3.55 -24.62
CA MET A 98 -11.01 3.26 -23.64
C MET A 98 -11.55 2.50 -22.41
N PHE A 99 -12.71 2.90 -21.89
CA PHE A 99 -13.33 2.31 -20.70
C PHE A 99 -14.85 2.16 -20.90
N PRO A 100 -15.32 1.07 -21.56
CA PRO A 100 -16.75 0.90 -21.87
C PRO A 100 -17.65 0.78 -20.62
N ASP A 101 -17.15 0.15 -19.55
CA ASP A 101 -17.75 0.17 -18.22
C ASP A 101 -16.64 0.42 -17.19
N PRO A 102 -16.37 1.69 -16.81
CA PRO A 102 -15.21 2.05 -15.99
C PRO A 102 -15.17 1.33 -14.64
N LYS A 103 -16.32 1.08 -14.02
CA LYS A 103 -16.38 0.39 -12.72
C LYS A 103 -16.02 -1.09 -12.85
N LYS A 104 -16.60 -1.77 -13.84
CA LYS A 104 -16.26 -3.19 -14.10
C LYS A 104 -14.81 -3.35 -14.56
N TRP A 105 -14.35 -2.45 -15.44
CA TRP A 105 -12.96 -2.42 -15.85
C TRP A 105 -12.03 -2.25 -14.64
N ALA A 106 -12.25 -1.25 -13.79
CA ALA A 106 -11.38 -1.01 -12.64
C ALA A 106 -11.38 -2.18 -11.64
N ALA A 107 -12.54 -2.81 -11.39
CA ALA A 107 -12.61 -3.99 -10.53
C ALA A 107 -11.79 -5.16 -11.08
N LYS A 108 -11.91 -5.43 -12.39
CA LYS A 108 -11.14 -6.46 -13.09
C LYS A 108 -9.63 -6.14 -13.06
N GLU A 109 -9.27 -4.92 -13.43
CA GLU A 109 -7.89 -4.45 -13.51
C GLU A 109 -7.19 -4.48 -12.14
N VAL A 110 -7.86 -4.06 -11.07
CA VAL A 110 -7.32 -4.15 -9.72
C VAL A 110 -7.01 -5.59 -9.33
N GLU A 111 -7.86 -6.54 -9.72
CA GLU A 111 -7.63 -7.96 -9.44
C GLU A 111 -6.45 -8.51 -10.27
N GLU A 112 -6.37 -8.19 -11.55
CA GLU A 112 -5.24 -8.56 -12.43
C GLU A 112 -3.91 -7.97 -11.92
N LEU A 113 -3.90 -6.72 -11.46
CA LEU A 113 -2.70 -6.10 -10.86
C LEU A 113 -2.28 -6.80 -9.57
N ARG A 114 -3.24 -7.25 -8.75
CA ARG A 114 -2.95 -8.00 -7.53
C ARG A 114 -2.41 -9.39 -7.82
N GLN A 115 -2.96 -10.07 -8.83
CA GLN A 115 -2.43 -11.32 -9.36
C GLN A 115 -0.99 -11.16 -9.82
N GLY A 116 -0.71 -10.18 -10.69
CA GLY A 116 0.65 -9.92 -11.16
C GLY A 116 1.63 -9.54 -10.03
N CYS A 117 1.16 -8.89 -8.96
CA CYS A 117 1.98 -8.67 -7.76
C CYS A 117 2.31 -9.99 -7.04
N GLN A 118 1.36 -10.91 -6.92
CA GLN A 118 1.61 -12.23 -6.34
C GLN A 118 2.58 -13.03 -7.19
N GLU A 119 2.36 -13.13 -8.50
CA GLU A 119 3.23 -13.88 -9.41
C GLU A 119 4.66 -13.35 -9.38
N SER A 120 4.84 -12.04 -9.53
CA SER A 120 6.17 -11.43 -9.52
C SER A 120 6.88 -11.53 -8.17
N TRP A 121 6.12 -11.60 -7.07
CA TRP A 121 6.69 -11.79 -5.74
C TRP A 121 7.05 -13.26 -5.49
N GLU A 122 6.17 -14.21 -5.81
CA GLU A 122 6.43 -15.65 -5.72
C GLU A 122 7.61 -16.05 -6.61
N ALA A 123 7.69 -15.55 -7.84
CA ALA A 123 8.82 -15.78 -8.74
C ALA A 123 10.16 -15.35 -8.13
N LYS A 124 10.21 -14.16 -7.51
CA LYS A 124 11.42 -13.69 -6.81
C LYS A 124 11.76 -14.56 -5.61
N GLN A 125 10.78 -15.11 -4.89
CA GLN A 125 11.06 -16.05 -3.80
C GLN A 125 11.63 -17.37 -4.33
N THR A 126 11.09 -17.87 -5.44
CA THR A 126 11.59 -19.09 -6.08
C THR A 126 12.99 -18.92 -6.65
N GLU A 127 13.33 -17.76 -7.21
CA GLU A 127 14.71 -17.41 -7.59
C GLU A 127 15.67 -17.44 -6.40
N LEU A 128 15.19 -17.17 -5.18
CA LEU A 128 15.96 -17.28 -3.93
C LEU A 128 15.99 -18.70 -3.35
N GLY A 129 15.45 -19.69 -4.06
CA GLY A 129 15.47 -21.11 -3.67
C GLY A 129 14.32 -21.55 -2.78
N ILE A 130 13.26 -20.74 -2.64
CA ILE A 130 12.05 -21.12 -1.89
C ILE A 130 11.12 -21.91 -2.82
N THR A 131 10.50 -22.98 -2.32
CA THR A 131 9.55 -23.75 -3.13
C THR A 131 8.30 -22.93 -3.45
N PRO A 132 7.61 -23.19 -4.58
CA PRO A 132 6.38 -22.47 -4.92
C PRO A 132 5.30 -22.54 -3.82
N GLU A 133 5.17 -23.68 -3.15
CA GLU A 133 4.20 -23.89 -2.08
C GLU A 133 4.54 -23.05 -0.85
N GLU A 134 5.82 -23.01 -0.46
CA GLU A 134 6.28 -22.16 0.64
C GLU A 134 6.17 -20.67 0.32
N ALA A 135 6.49 -20.28 -0.92
CA ALA A 135 6.31 -18.92 -1.39
C ALA A 135 4.84 -18.50 -1.26
N ARG A 136 3.90 -19.33 -1.72
CA ARG A 136 2.47 -19.05 -1.59
C ARG A 136 2.01 -18.96 -0.14
N ALA A 137 2.48 -19.86 0.73
CA ALA A 137 2.18 -19.80 2.15
C ALA A 137 2.65 -18.47 2.78
N ARG A 138 3.88 -18.03 2.47
CA ARG A 138 4.43 -16.75 2.92
C ARG A 138 3.67 -15.55 2.33
N TRP A 139 3.20 -15.65 1.09
CA TRP A 139 2.35 -14.62 0.49
C TRP A 139 1.03 -14.48 1.25
N ILE A 140 0.37 -15.60 1.58
CA ILE A 140 -0.87 -15.60 2.34
C ILE A 140 -0.64 -15.02 3.75
N GLU A 141 0.48 -15.33 4.40
CA GLU A 141 0.84 -14.72 5.69
C GLU A 141 1.04 -13.20 5.56
N LEU A 142 1.73 -12.77 4.50
CA LEU A 142 2.05 -11.37 4.25
C LEU A 142 0.83 -10.52 3.86
N ILE A 143 -0.01 -11.03 2.96
CA ILE A 143 -1.12 -10.30 2.32
C ILE A 143 -2.47 -10.69 2.90
N GLY A 144 -2.64 -11.92 3.36
CA GLY A 144 -3.85 -12.45 4.00
C GLY A 144 -4.73 -13.28 3.07
N ARG A 145 -4.43 -13.33 1.75
CA ARG A 145 -5.15 -14.14 0.76
C ARG A 145 -4.33 -14.41 -0.50
N SER A 146 -4.67 -15.48 -1.21
CA SER A 146 -4.22 -15.73 -2.59
C SER A 146 -5.13 -15.01 -3.59
N TYR A 147 -4.54 -14.64 -4.71
CA TYR A 147 -5.16 -14.06 -5.91
C TYR A 147 -5.00 -14.98 -7.14
N LEU A 148 -4.10 -15.96 -7.03
CA LEU A 148 -3.95 -17.10 -7.93
C LEU A 148 -4.89 -18.23 -7.54
#